data_AF-A0AA37U1J8-F1
#
_entry.id   AF-A0AA37U1J8-F1
#
_cell.length_a   1.000
_cell.length_b   1.000
_cell.length_c   1.000
_cell.angle_alpha   90.00
_cell.angle_beta   90.00
_cell.angle_gamma   90.00
#
_symmetry.space_group_name_H-M   'P 1'
#
loop_
_entity.id
_entity.type
_entity.pdbx_description
1 polymer ?
#
loop_
_entity_poly.entity_id
_entity_poly.type
_entity_poly.pdbx_seq_one_letter_code
_entity_poly.pdbx_strand_id
1 'polypeptide(L)'
;MEDYKNQFITILAGYEREMKWFLSTNPGLPSRFPIHIHFPDYDSNALLAIAKQALGKRQYRLTADAEARLHQHIREGLTSARAEPFSNARWVRNLVEQAVRRQAVRLFAEKHPRRDDLMVLQAVDFAEVGVR
;
A
#
# COMPACT_ATOMS: atom_id res chain seq x y z
N MET A 1 6.38 -31.11 -14.29
CA MET A 1 5.13 -30.34 -14.12
C MET A 1 3.95 -31.20 -14.52
N GLU A 2 3.91 -31.68 -15.76
CA GLU A 2 2.88 -32.63 -16.23
C GLU A 2 2.92 -33.98 -15.49
N ASP A 3 4.11 -34.46 -15.13
CA ASP A 3 4.29 -35.73 -14.41
C ASP A 3 3.66 -35.74 -13.00
N TYR A 4 3.38 -34.56 -12.44
CA TYR A 4 2.83 -34.38 -11.08
C TYR A 4 1.54 -33.54 -11.06
N LYS A 5 0.80 -33.48 -12.17
CA LYS A 5 -0.34 -32.57 -12.38
C LYS A 5 -1.47 -32.62 -11.33
N ASN A 6 -1.57 -33.71 -10.55
CA ASN A 6 -2.58 -33.87 -9.49
C ASN A 6 -2.00 -33.75 -8.06
N GLN A 7 -0.71 -33.47 -7.93
CA GLN A 7 -0.01 -33.43 -6.64
C GLN A 7 0.65 -32.07 -6.38
N PHE A 8 0.68 -31.18 -7.38
CA PHE A 8 1.42 -29.94 -7.33
C PHE A 8 0.70 -28.82 -8.09
N ILE A 9 0.62 -27.65 -7.46
CA ILE A 9 0.10 -26.41 -8.06
C ILE A 9 1.26 -25.42 -8.16
N THR A 10 1.41 -24.78 -9.31
CA THR A 10 2.34 -23.67 -9.50
C THR A 10 1.59 -22.38 -9.76
N ILE A 11 1.97 -21.33 -9.04
CA ILE A 11 1.45 -19.97 -9.23
C ILE A 11 2.62 -19.09 -9.62
N LEU A 12 2.54 -18.48 -10.80
CA LEU A 12 3.46 -17.44 -11.22
C LEU A 12 2.85 -16.08 -10.88
N ALA A 13 3.66 -15.17 -10.34
CA ALA A 13 3.24 -13.82 -10.00
C ALA A 13 4.34 -12.82 -10.37
N GLY A 14 3.94 -11.73 -11.00
CA GLY A 14 4.85 -10.69 -11.46
C GLY A 14 4.09 -9.58 -12.18
N TYR A 15 4.81 -8.54 -12.59
CA TYR A 15 4.26 -7.45 -13.37
C TYR A 15 3.83 -7.93 -14.77
N GLU A 16 2.76 -7.35 -15.30
CA GLU A 16 2.09 -7.88 -16.50
C GLU A 16 3.01 -7.97 -17.71
N ARG A 17 3.82 -6.94 -17.97
CA ARG A 17 4.72 -6.89 -19.13
C ARG A 17 5.83 -7.94 -19.00
N GLU A 18 6.40 -8.06 -17.82
CA GLU A 18 7.46 -9.00 -17.46
C GLU A 18 6.95 -10.44 -17.53
N MET A 19 5.71 -10.69 -17.10
CA MET A 19 5.03 -11.98 -17.21
C MET A 19 4.69 -12.34 -18.66
N LYS A 20 4.22 -11.38 -19.45
CA LYS A 20 4.00 -11.56 -20.89
C LYS A 20 5.31 -11.92 -21.60
N TRP A 21 6.39 -11.21 -21.29
CA TRP A 21 7.72 -11.51 -21.81
C TRP A 21 8.17 -12.92 -21.38
N PHE A 22 8.08 -13.25 -20.09
CA PHE A 22 8.44 -14.56 -19.55
C PHE A 22 7.70 -15.70 -20.25
N LEU A 23 6.38 -15.60 -20.40
CA LEU A 23 5.58 -16.62 -21.08
C LEU A 23 5.93 -16.75 -22.57
N SER A 24 6.43 -15.69 -23.21
CA SER A 24 6.87 -15.73 -24.60
C SER A 24 8.23 -16.38 -24.82
N THR A 25 9.02 -16.60 -23.75
CA THR A 25 10.38 -17.20 -23.86
C THR A 25 10.37 -18.66 -24.32
N ASN A 26 9.25 -19.37 -24.15
CA ASN A 26 9.09 -20.74 -24.62
C ASN A 26 7.64 -20.96 -25.11
N PRO A 27 7.44 -21.39 -26.38
CA PRO A 27 6.10 -21.58 -26.95
C PRO A 27 5.17 -22.50 -26.16
N GLY A 28 5.71 -23.42 -25.36
CA GLY A 28 4.93 -24.35 -24.55
C GLY A 28 4.54 -23.83 -23.16
N LEU A 29 5.04 -22.66 -22.73
CA LEU A 29 4.67 -22.09 -21.42
C LEU A 29 3.23 -21.58 -21.37
N PRO A 30 2.70 -20.83 -22.36
CA PRO A 30 1.35 -20.30 -22.28
C PRO A 30 0.27 -21.38 -22.10
N SER A 31 0.43 -22.54 -22.74
CA SER A 31 -0.53 -23.66 -22.60
C SER A 31 -0.51 -24.31 -21.21
N ARG A 32 0.61 -24.21 -20.48
CA ARG A 32 0.77 -24.74 -19.12
C ARG A 32 0.20 -23.81 -18.04
N PHE A 33 -0.12 -22.57 -18.38
CA PHE A 33 -0.73 -21.58 -17.49
C PHE A 33 -2.04 -21.04 -18.07
N PRO A 34 -3.09 -21.86 -18.24
CA PRO A 34 -4.33 -21.43 -18.88
C PRO A 34 -5.15 -20.43 -18.05
N ILE A 35 -4.90 -20.34 -16.74
CA ILE A 35 -5.61 -19.44 -15.83
C ILE A 35 -4.76 -18.18 -15.63
N HIS A 36 -5.24 -17.05 -16.13
CA HIS A 36 -4.63 -15.74 -15.92
C HIS A 36 -5.54 -14.88 -15.04
N ILE A 37 -5.01 -14.41 -13.92
CA ILE A 37 -5.70 -13.49 -13.02
C ILE A 37 -4.95 -12.17 -13.05
N HIS A 38 -5.63 -11.10 -13.49
CA HIS A 38 -5.08 -9.75 -13.48
C HIS A 38 -5.51 -9.02 -12.20
N PHE A 39 -4.54 -8.39 -11.54
CA PHE A 39 -4.78 -7.59 -10.33
C PHE A 39 -4.57 -6.11 -10.69
N PRO A 40 -5.65 -5.35 -10.94
CA PRO A 40 -5.53 -3.94 -11.25
C PRO A 40 -5.06 -3.15 -10.02
N ASP A 41 -4.50 -1.97 -10.28
CA ASP A 41 -4.14 -1.03 -9.22
C ASP A 41 -5.39 -0.56 -8.46
N TYR A 42 -5.20 -0.22 -7.19
CA TYR A 42 -6.28 0.30 -6.36
C TYR A 42 -6.53 1.77 -6.66
N ASP A 43 -7.81 2.17 -6.67
CA ASP A 43 -8.16 3.58 -6.70
C ASP A 43 -7.87 4.27 -5.36
N SER A 44 -7.95 5.61 -5.35
CA SER A 44 -7.69 6.42 -4.14
C SER A 44 -8.57 6.06 -2.93
N ASN A 45 -9.82 5.65 -3.15
CA ASN A 45 -10.73 5.28 -2.06
C ASN A 45 -10.35 3.92 -1.48
N ALA A 46 -9.99 2.96 -2.33
CA ALA A 46 -9.53 1.64 -1.90
C ALA A 46 -8.20 1.75 -1.14
N LEU A 47 -7.27 2.59 -1.59
CA LEU A 47 -6.03 2.88 -0.87
C LEU A 47 -6.29 3.53 0.50
N LEU A 48 -7.25 4.46 0.59
CA LEU A 48 -7.68 5.05 1.86
C LEU A 48 -8.26 3.98 2.81
N ALA A 49 -9.08 3.07 2.29
CA ALA A 49 -9.64 1.97 3.06
C ALA A 49 -8.55 1.04 3.61
N ILE A 50 -7.54 0.71 2.79
CA ILE A 50 -6.37 -0.06 3.22
C ILE A 50 -5.61 0.66 4.34
N ALA A 51 -5.43 1.98 4.23
CA ALA A 51 -4.79 2.78 5.27
C ALA A 51 -5.55 2.73 6.60
N LYS A 52 -6.87 2.94 6.55
CA LYS A 52 -7.77 2.86 7.71
C LYS A 52 -7.75 1.48 8.34
N GLN A 53 -7.75 0.42 7.52
CA GLN A 53 -7.63 -0.95 8.01
C GLN A 53 -6.29 -1.20 8.71
N ALA A 54 -5.18 -0.71 8.15
CA ALA A 54 -3.86 -0.85 8.75
C ALA A 54 -3.74 -0.13 10.10
N LEU A 55 -4.29 1.09 10.20
CA LEU A 55 -4.36 1.87 11.44
C LEU A 55 -5.27 1.18 12.48
N GLY A 56 -6.45 0.73 12.06
CA GLY A 56 -7.42 0.06 12.92
C GLY A 56 -6.89 -1.23 13.55
N LYS A 57 -6.11 -2.02 12.80
CA LYS A 57 -5.41 -3.21 13.35
C LYS A 57 -4.44 -2.89 14.49
N ARG A 58 -3.94 -1.65 14.53
CA ARG A 58 -3.03 -1.13 15.57
C ARG A 58 -3.76 -0.21 16.56
N GLN A 59 -5.10 -0.18 16.54
CA GLN A 59 -5.97 0.64 17.40
C GLN A 59 -5.76 2.16 17.25
N TYR A 60 -5.19 2.60 16.13
CA TYR A 60 -5.11 4.01 15.80
C TYR A 60 -6.41 4.52 15.18
N ARG A 61 -6.74 5.76 15.49
CA ARG A 61 -7.86 6.52 14.92
C ARG A 61 -7.31 7.78 14.23
N LEU A 62 -8.01 8.21 13.19
CA LEU A 62 -7.73 9.47 12.50
C LEU A 62 -8.70 10.53 13.00
N THR A 63 -8.23 11.76 13.18
CA THR A 63 -9.12 12.92 13.18
C THR A 63 -9.69 13.15 11.77
N ALA A 64 -10.79 13.90 11.66
CA ALA A 64 -11.44 14.13 10.37
C ALA A 64 -10.53 14.86 9.36
N ASP A 65 -9.76 15.83 9.83
CA ASP A 65 -8.73 16.54 9.07
C ASP A 65 -7.55 15.64 8.70
N ALA A 66 -7.16 14.69 9.56
CA ALA A 66 -6.13 13.70 9.23
C ALA A 66 -6.57 12.75 8.11
N GLU A 67 -7.81 12.28 8.15
CA GLU A 67 -8.37 11.45 7.08
C GLU A 67 -8.43 12.22 5.75
N ALA A 68 -8.87 13.47 5.78
CA ALA A 68 -8.88 14.34 4.60
C ALA A 68 -7.46 14.55 4.04
N ARG A 69 -6.48 14.84 4.90
CA ARG A 69 -5.08 15.03 4.50
C ARG A 69 -4.47 13.77 3.92
N LEU A 70 -4.70 12.62 4.55
CA LEU A 70 -4.24 11.32 4.06
C LEU A 70 -4.83 11.02 2.67
N HIS A 71 -6.13 11.25 2.49
CA HIS A 71 -6.79 11.03 1.20
C HIS A 71 -6.23 11.96 0.10
N GLN A 72 -5.99 13.22 0.42
CA GLN A 72 -5.33 14.16 -0.49
C GLN A 72 -3.94 13.65 -0.90
N HIS A 73 -3.12 13.24 0.07
CA HIS A 73 -1.78 12.73 -0.19
C HIS A 73 -1.79 11.47 -1.07
N ILE A 74 -2.77 10.58 -0.88
CA ILE A 74 -3.00 9.41 -1.74
C ILE A 74 -3.32 9.84 -3.18
N ARG A 75 -4.20 10.82 -3.38
CA ARG A 75 -4.57 11.32 -4.71
C ARG A 75 -3.37 11.94 -5.42
N GLU A 76 -2.61 12.77 -4.70
CA GLU A 76 -1.38 13.39 -5.20
C GLU A 76 -0.33 12.34 -5.60
N GLY A 77 -0.12 11.33 -4.74
CA GLY A 77 0.78 10.21 -5.02
C GLY A 77 0.40 9.44 -6.29
N LEU A 78 -0.89 9.16 -6.49
CA LEU A 78 -1.39 8.50 -7.71
C LEU A 78 -1.20 9.35 -8.97
N THR A 79 -1.35 10.67 -8.87
CA THR A 79 -1.13 11.56 -10.03
C THR A 79 0.35 11.71 -10.40
N SER A 80 1.23 11.74 -9.39
CA SER A 80 2.68 11.95 -9.57
C SER A 80 3.43 10.66 -9.93
N ALA A 81 2.92 9.49 -9.55
CA ALA A 81 3.56 8.19 -9.78
C ALA A 81 3.52 7.67 -11.23
N ARG A 82 3.21 8.52 -12.22
CA ARG A 82 3.12 8.13 -13.64
C ARG A 82 4.42 7.56 -14.26
N ALA A 83 5.54 7.53 -13.53
CA ALA A 83 6.84 7.12 -14.06
C ALA A 83 7.36 5.74 -13.58
N GLU A 84 6.84 5.14 -12.51
CA GLU A 84 7.35 3.87 -11.94
C GLU A 84 6.19 3.00 -11.42
N PRO A 85 6.34 1.65 -11.31
CA PRO A 85 5.27 0.80 -10.81
C PRO A 85 4.90 1.22 -9.38
N PHE A 86 3.75 1.87 -9.25
CA PHE A 86 3.23 2.33 -7.98
C PHE A 86 2.92 1.10 -7.11
N SER A 87 3.64 0.96 -5.99
CA SER A 87 3.55 -0.24 -5.15
C SER A 87 2.24 -0.38 -4.33
N ASN A 88 1.20 0.38 -4.68
CA ASN A 88 -0.17 0.30 -4.14
C ASN A 88 -0.20 0.24 -2.61
N ALA A 89 -0.69 -0.87 -2.05
CA ALA A 89 -0.83 -1.10 -0.62
C ALA A 89 0.50 -1.01 0.14
N ARG A 90 1.63 -1.36 -0.49
CA ARG A 90 2.95 -1.20 0.13
C ARG A 90 3.28 0.27 0.36
N TRP A 91 3.00 1.12 -0.62
CA TRP A 91 3.20 2.57 -0.49
C TRP A 91 2.33 3.15 0.63
N VAL A 92 1.04 2.80 0.67
CA VAL A 92 0.12 3.24 1.74
C VAL A 92 0.60 2.78 3.12
N ARG A 93 1.09 1.54 3.24
CA ARG A 93 1.62 1.03 4.51
C ARG A 93 2.82 1.84 4.99
N ASN A 94 3.74 2.18 4.09
CA ASN A 94 4.89 3.02 4.41
C ASN A 94 4.45 4.42 4.86
N LEU A 95 3.46 5.02 4.17
CA LEU A 95 2.88 6.31 4.55
C LEU A 95 2.28 6.28 5.97
N VAL A 96 1.49 5.26 6.28
CA VAL A 96 0.92 5.05 7.61
C VAL A 96 2.03 4.88 8.67
N GLU A 97 3.08 4.12 8.37
CA GLU A 97 4.19 3.92 9.30
C GLU A 97 4.99 5.20 9.54
N GLN A 98 5.18 6.03 8.52
CA GLN A 98 5.78 7.36 8.67
C GLN A 98 4.92 8.27 9.55
N ALA A 99 3.60 8.27 9.34
CA ALA A 99 2.69 9.09 10.13
C ALA A 99 2.69 8.67 11.62
N VAL A 100 2.70 7.36 11.90
CA VAL A 100 2.84 6.85 13.28
C VAL A 100 4.17 7.29 13.92
N ARG A 101 5.28 7.26 13.18
CA ARG A 101 6.57 7.76 13.70
C ARG A 101 6.53 9.24 14.03
N ARG A 102 5.88 10.06 13.20
CA ARG A 102 5.74 11.49 13.46
C ARG A 102 4.84 11.79 14.63
N GLN A 103 3.76 11.04 14.79
CA GLN A 103 2.89 11.12 15.96
C GLN A 103 3.69 10.84 17.24
N ALA A 104 4.57 9.84 17.24
CA ALA A 104 5.45 9.57 18.38
C ALA A 104 6.39 10.75 18.70
N VAL A 105 6.98 11.38 17.68
CA VAL A 105 7.83 12.58 17.85
C VAL A 105 7.02 13.77 18.39
N ARG A 106 5.81 13.99 17.86
CA ARG A 106 4.88 15.03 18.33
C ARG A 106 4.55 14.84 19.81
N LEU A 107 4.16 13.63 20.20
CA LEU A 107 3.80 13.31 21.59
C LEU A 107 4.99 13.41 22.54
N PHE A 108 6.20 13.10 22.08
CA PHE A 108 7.42 13.27 22.88
C PHE A 108 7.67 14.74 23.26
N ALA A 109 7.25 15.68 22.41
CA ALA A 109 7.34 17.11 22.69
C ALA A 109 6.20 17.63 23.59
N GLU A 110 5.14 16.84 23.82
CA GLU A 110 4.03 17.21 24.71
C GLU A 110 4.37 16.94 26.17
N LYS A 111 4.08 17.90 27.06
CA LYS A 111 4.41 17.78 28.50
C LYS A 111 3.63 16.68 29.22
N HIS A 112 2.37 16.46 28.84
CA HIS A 112 1.47 15.51 29.51
C HIS A 112 0.49 14.90 28.50
N PRO A 113 0.93 14.00 27.60
CA PRO A 113 0.04 13.34 26.66
C PRO A 113 -0.94 12.44 27.40
N ARG A 114 -2.22 12.49 27.03
CA ARG A 114 -3.24 11.58 27.58
C ARG A 114 -3.23 10.28 26.78
N ARG A 115 -3.80 9.23 27.37
CA ARG A 115 -3.92 7.92 26.71
C ARG A 115 -4.60 8.01 25.34
N ASP A 116 -5.62 8.86 25.19
CA ASP A 116 -6.29 9.03 23.89
C ASP A 116 -5.37 9.66 22.83
N ASP A 117 -4.47 10.56 23.23
CA ASP A 117 -3.54 11.22 22.32
C ASP A 117 -2.54 10.20 21.72
N LEU A 118 -2.23 9.13 22.47
CA LEU A 118 -1.42 8.00 21.99
C LEU A 118 -2.08 7.19 20.88
N MET A 119 -3.41 7.26 20.75
CA MET A 119 -4.20 6.47 19.80
C MET A 119 -4.74 7.30 18.63
N VAL A 120 -4.46 8.61 18.57
CA VAL A 120 -5.02 9.51 17.57
C VAL A 120 -3.93 10.14 16.71
N LEU A 121 -4.02 9.92 15.39
CA LEU A 121 -3.22 10.64 14.40
C LEU A 121 -3.96 11.90 13.95
N GLN A 122 -3.21 12.98 13.84
CA GLN A 122 -3.68 14.31 13.43
C GLN A 122 -3.15 14.66 12.03
N ALA A 123 -3.72 15.67 11.37
CA ALA A 123 -3.32 16.05 10.02
C ALA A 123 -1.82 16.37 9.89
N VAL A 124 -1.22 16.93 10.95
CA VAL A 124 0.22 17.25 11.01
C VAL A 124 1.11 16.01 10.88
N ASP A 125 0.62 14.84 11.28
CA ASP A 125 1.35 13.58 11.20
C ASP A 125 1.49 13.12 9.72
N PHE A 126 0.69 13.68 8.81
CA PHE A 126 0.69 13.42 7.36
C PHE A 126 1.24 14.59 6.52
N ALA A 127 1.97 15.53 7.13
CA ALA A 127 2.63 16.61 6.39
C ALA A 127 3.73 16.07 5.44
N GLU A 128 4.07 16.76 4.37
CA GLU A 128 5.21 16.33 3.54
C GLU A 128 6.52 16.59 4.30
N VAL A 129 7.45 15.63 4.26
CA VAL A 129 8.85 16.02 4.52
C VAL A 129 9.21 16.86 3.32
N GLY A 130 9.53 18.13 3.52
CA GLY A 130 10.22 18.88 2.48
C GLY A 130 11.43 18.06 2.06
N VAL A 131 11.36 17.47 0.87
CA VAL A 131 12.49 16.78 0.25
C VAL A 131 13.54 17.87 0.10
N ARG A 132 14.54 17.84 0.98
CA ARG A 132 15.78 18.58 0.79
C ARG A 132 16.62 17.85 -0.24
#